data_AF-A0A951B6M6-F1
#
_entry.id   AF-A0A951B6M6-F1
#
_cell.length_a   1.000
_cell.length_b   1.000
_cell.length_c   1.000
_cell.angle_alpha   90.00
_cell.angle_beta   90.00
_cell.angle_gamma   90.00
#
_symmetry.space_group_name_H-M   'P 1'
#
loop_
_entity.id
_entity.type
_entity.pdbx_description
1 polymer ?
#
loop_
_entity_poly.entity_id
_entity_poly.type
_entity_poly.pdbx_seq_one_letter_code
_entity_poly.pdbx_strand_id
1 'polypeptide(L)' 'MLSAGVIANNVLNHTSYSNYVGVVTSPNFMQPIAANPPRRLQGNVSFRF' A
#
# COMPACT_ATOMS: atom_id res chain seq x y z
N MET A 1 28.62 10.39 -0.90
CA MET A 1 27.54 11.14 -0.18
C MET A 1 26.63 10.17 0.57
N LEU A 2 26.45 10.38 1.88
CA LEU A 2 25.51 9.62 2.72
C LEU A 2 24.18 10.39 2.85
N SER A 3 23.06 9.68 2.76
CA SER A 3 21.71 10.21 2.94
C SER A 3 20.89 9.26 3.83
N ALA A 4 20.15 9.81 4.78
CA ALA A 4 19.19 9.06 5.59
C ALA A 4 17.83 9.79 5.59
N GLY A 5 16.74 9.05 5.64
CA GLY A 5 15.39 9.59 5.60
C GLY A 5 14.37 8.65 6.24
N VAL A 6 13.21 9.19 6.58
CA VAL A 6 12.06 8.44 7.10
C VAL A 6 10.85 8.75 6.22
N ILE A 7 10.13 7.71 5.84
CA ILE A 7 8.93 7.79 5.01
C ILE A 7 7.75 7.27 5.83
N ALA A 8 6.69 8.07 5.92
CA ALA A 8 5.42 7.66 6.51
C ALA A 8 4.39 7.43 5.41
N ASN A 9 3.87 6.20 5.30
CA ASN A 9 2.84 5.81 4.35
C ASN A 9 1.52 5.54 5.08
N ASN A 10 0.41 5.93 4.44
CA ASN A 10 -0.93 5.83 5.01
C ASN A 10 -1.03 6.48 6.41
N VAL A 11 -0.66 7.77 6.48
CA VAL A 11 -0.60 8.54 7.73
C VAL A 11 -1.94 8.58 8.44
N LEU A 12 -3.07 8.55 7.73
CA LEU A 12 -4.40 8.54 8.33
C LEU A 12 -4.91 7.14 8.68
N ASN A 13 -4.14 6.09 8.37
CA ASN A 13 -4.54 4.68 8.51
C ASN A 13 -5.89 4.38 7.82
N HIS A 14 -6.11 4.97 6.66
CA HIS A 14 -7.31 4.77 5.88
C HIS A 14 -7.22 3.44 5.12
N THR A 15 -8.24 2.61 5.27
CA THR A 15 -8.34 1.33 4.54
C THR A 15 -8.92 1.59 3.15
N SER A 16 -8.15 1.26 2.12
CA SER A 16 -8.62 1.26 0.74
C SER A 16 -8.37 -0.10 0.10
N TYR A 17 -9.18 -0.48 -0.89
CA TYR A 17 -9.06 -1.73 -1.62
C TYR A 17 -8.49 -1.46 -3.02
N SER A 18 -7.59 -2.32 -3.49
CA SER A 18 -6.92 -2.15 -4.78
C SER A 18 -7.52 -3.00 -5.88
N ASN A 19 -8.19 -4.10 -5.54
CA ASN A 19 -8.57 -5.10 -6.52
C ASN A 19 -9.93 -5.71 -6.20
N TYR A 20 -10.71 -5.95 -7.25
CA TYR A 20 -12.10 -6.41 -7.17
C TYR A 20 -12.31 -7.60 -8.12
N VAL A 21 -13.25 -8.48 -7.79
CA VAL A 21 -13.62 -9.61 -8.67
C VAL A 21 -14.29 -9.07 -9.94
N GLY A 22 -13.65 -9.32 -11.10
CA GLY A 22 -14.09 -8.78 -12.40
C GLY A 22 -15.04 -9.66 -13.22
N VAL A 23 -15.39 -10.86 -12.74
CA VAL A 23 -16.26 -11.78 -13.47
C VAL A 23 -17.72 -11.42 -13.19
N VAL A 24 -18.39 -10.80 -14.17
CA VAL A 24 -19.78 -10.30 -14.06
C VAL A 24 -20.78 -11.41 -13.72
N THR A 25 -20.51 -12.64 -14.17
CA THR A 25 -21.39 -13.80 -13.92
C THR A 25 -21.19 -14.44 -12.54
N SER A 26 -20.21 -13.97 -11.75
CA SER A 26 -19.92 -14.49 -10.42
C SER A 26 -20.82 -13.83 -9.36
N PRO A 27 -21.33 -14.58 -8.36
CA PRO A 27 -22.04 -13.98 -7.22
C PRO A 27 -21.16 -13.03 -6.41
N ASN A 28 -19.84 -13.12 -6.57
CA ASN A 28 -18.86 -12.31 -5.88
C ASN A 28 -18.40 -11.10 -6.70
N PHE A 29 -19.07 -10.77 -7.80
CA PHE A 29 -18.70 -9.64 -8.66
C PHE A 29 -18.60 -8.34 -7.86
N MET A 30 -17.57 -7.53 -8.17
CA MET A 30 -17.22 -6.31 -7.43
C MET A 30 -16.88 -6.48 -5.94
N GLN A 31 -16.65 -7.70 -5.44
CA GLN A 31 -16.14 -7.85 -4.08
C GLN A 31 -14.63 -7.56 -4.03
N PRO A 32 -14.15 -6.81 -3.02
CA PRO A 32 -12.73 -6.51 -2.85
C PRO A 32 -11.96 -7.77 -2.43
N ILE A 33 -10.85 -8.06 -3.12
CA ILE A 33 -9.99 -9.22 -2.86
C ILE A 33 -8.58 -8.83 -2.37
N ALA A 34 -8.26 -7.54 -2.41
CA ALA A 34 -6.98 -7.02 -1.96
C ALA A 34 -7.16 -5.66 -1.27
N ALA A 35 -6.50 -5.49 -0.13
CA ALA A 35 -6.44 -4.23 0.61
C ALA A 35 -5.08 -3.57 0.44
N ASN A 36 -5.05 -2.25 0.43
CA ASN A 36 -3.82 -1.48 0.44
C ASN A 36 -3.09 -1.64 1.78
N PRO A 37 -1.76 -1.42 1.81
CA PRO A 37 -1.00 -1.49 3.04
C PRO A 37 -1.54 -0.53 4.12
N PRO A 38 -1.58 -0.96 5.40
CA PRO A 38 -1.97 -0.12 6.52
C PRO A 38 -0.92 0.97 6.80
N ARG A 39 -1.11 1.78 7.85
CA ARG A 39 -0.10 2.78 8.28
C ARG A 39 1.26 2.12 8.47
N ARG A 40 2.29 2.60 7.76
CA ARG A 40 3.66 2.08 7.83
C ARG A 40 4.67 3.23 7.89
N LEU A 41 5.69 3.05 8.73
CA LEU A 41 6.87 3.90 8.78
C LEU A 41 8.05 3.13 8.22
N GLN A 42 8.83 3.74 7.33
CA GLN A 42 9.99 3.13 6.68
C GLN A 42 11.20 4.05 6.84
N GLY A 43 12.26 3.55 7.48
CA GLY A 43 13.55 4.22 7.49
C GLY A 43 14.35 3.84 6.24
N ASN A 44 15.02 4.80 5.63
CA ASN A 44 15.91 4.58 4.50
C ASN A 44 17.28 5.19 4.78
N VAL A 45 18.33 4.44 4.49
CA VAL A 45 19.73 4.91 4.51
C VAL A 45 20.34 4.54 3.17
N SER A 46 20.96 5.51 2.51
CA SER A 46 21.58 5.35 1.19
C SER A 46 22.96 5.99 1.20
N PHE A 47 23.93 5.28 0.63
CA PHE A 47 25.30 5.75 0.48
C PHE A 47 25.69 5.64 -1.00
N ARG A 48 26.24 6.72 -1.56
CA ARG A 48 26.76 6.77 -2.93
C ARG A 48 28.25 7.13 -2.90
N PHE A 49 29.05 6.40 -3.67
CA PHE A 49 30.49 6.60 -3.85
C PHE A 49 30.73 7.67 -4.91
#